data_AF-A0A0N4UHX3-F1
#
_entry.id   AF-A0A0N4UHX3-F1
#
_cell.length_a   1.000
_cell.length_b   1.000
_cell.length_c   1.000
_cell.angle_alpha   90.00
_cell.angle_beta   90.00
_cell.angle_gamma   90.00
#
_symmetry.space_group_name_H-M   'P 1'
#
loop_
_entity.id
_entity.type
_entity.pdbx_description
1 polymer ?
#
loop_
_entity_poly.entity_id
_entity_poly.type
_entity_poly.pdbx_seq_one_letter_code
_entity_poly.pdbx_strand_id
1 'polypeptide(L)'
;MSNRMQYANNPVKGFQKIYKQFFPQGDPSDFASFVFKVFDENKVYHEDGAIEFHEFIRALSITSRGNLDEKLHWAFKLYDLDNDGFITRDEMLSIVGSIYKMVGSTVKLPEDENTPEKRVDRIFRMMDKNNDAQLTLEEFKEGAKADPSIVHALSLYEGLSS
;
A
#
# COMPACT_ATOMS: atom_id res chain seq x y z
N MET A 1 28.57 7.99 22.73
CA MET A 1 28.39 6.53 22.56
C MET A 1 27.02 6.35 21.92
N SER A 2 27.03 6.09 20.62
CA SER A 2 25.87 6.21 19.74
C SER A 2 24.81 5.19 20.13
N ASN A 3 23.59 5.66 20.40
CA ASN A 3 22.40 4.85 20.71
C ASN A 3 21.93 4.01 19.50
N ARG A 4 22.82 3.71 18.55
CA ARG A 4 22.54 3.05 17.27
C ARG A 4 22.40 1.53 17.37
N MET A 5 22.68 0.89 18.51
CA MET A 5 22.94 -0.56 18.56
C MET A 5 21.85 -1.49 19.10
N GLN A 6 20.61 -1.05 19.38
CA GLN A 6 19.54 -2.01 19.77
C GLN A 6 18.23 -1.96 19.01
N TYR A 7 18.01 -0.96 18.15
CA TYR A 7 16.79 -0.87 17.34
C TYR A 7 17.01 -1.21 15.86
N ALA A 8 18.06 -1.95 15.51
CA ALA A 8 18.21 -2.61 14.21
C ALA A 8 17.15 -3.71 13.97
N ASN A 9 15.94 -3.50 14.50
CA ASN A 9 14.73 -4.16 14.06
C ASN A 9 14.51 -3.70 12.63
N ASN A 10 14.97 -4.51 11.68
CA ASN A 10 14.58 -4.44 10.28
C ASN A 10 13.09 -4.05 10.21
N PRO A 11 12.74 -2.82 9.76
CA PRO A 11 11.38 -2.32 9.87
C PRO A 11 10.38 -3.17 9.07
N VAL A 12 10.82 -3.81 7.98
CA VAL A 12 10.03 -4.80 7.23
C VAL A 12 9.57 -5.94 8.17
N LYS A 13 10.47 -6.48 9.01
CA LYS A 13 10.09 -7.48 10.03
C LYS A 13 9.10 -6.92 11.04
N GLY A 14 9.19 -5.63 11.36
CA GLY A 14 8.21 -4.92 12.19
C GLY A 14 6.82 -4.94 11.55
N PHE A 15 6.72 -4.52 10.29
CA PHE A 15 5.47 -4.56 9.52
C PHE A 15 4.91 -5.98 9.38
N GLN A 16 5.76 -6.96 9.05
CA GLN A 16 5.35 -8.36 8.96
C GLN A 16 4.73 -8.85 10.28
N LYS A 17 5.34 -8.52 11.43
CA LYS A 17 4.78 -8.87 12.76
C LYS A 17 3.42 -8.22 12.99
N ILE A 18 3.26 -6.95 12.64
CA ILE A 18 1.98 -6.23 12.78
C ILE A 18 0.92 -6.91 11.90
N TYR A 19 1.21 -7.14 10.63
CA TYR A 19 0.26 -7.78 9.72
C TYR A 19 -0.08 -9.22 10.13
N LYS A 20 0.87 -9.97 10.68
CA LYS A 20 0.63 -11.31 11.26
C LYS A 20 -0.30 -11.29 12.48
N GLN A 21 -0.45 -10.17 13.19
CA GLN A 21 -1.44 -10.07 14.28
C GLN A 21 -2.88 -10.04 13.74
N PHE A 22 -3.10 -9.43 12.58
CA PHE A 22 -4.42 -9.36 11.93
C PHE A 22 -4.68 -10.55 11.01
N PHE A 23 -3.65 -11.03 10.30
CA PHE A 23 -3.70 -12.12 9.33
C PHE A 23 -2.68 -13.21 9.69
N PRO A 24 -2.89 -13.97 10.78
CA PRO A 24 -1.91 -14.92 11.28
C PRO A 24 -1.56 -16.03 10.26
N GLN A 25 -2.52 -16.42 9.43
CA GLN A 25 -2.37 -17.49 8.45
C GLN A 25 -1.86 -17.03 7.08
N GLY A 26 -1.87 -15.73 6.78
CA GLY A 26 -1.39 -15.23 5.49
C GLY A 26 0.07 -14.80 5.53
N ASP A 27 0.64 -14.49 4.38
CA ASP A 27 2.04 -14.11 4.22
C ASP A 27 2.19 -12.61 3.88
N PRO A 28 2.54 -11.76 4.86
CA PRO A 28 2.71 -10.33 4.63
C PRO A 28 4.09 -9.94 4.07
N SER A 29 4.96 -10.89 3.72
CA SER A 29 6.37 -10.61 3.42
C SER A 29 6.54 -9.64 2.25
N ASP A 30 5.85 -9.90 1.14
CA ASP A 30 5.88 -9.06 -0.06
C ASP A 30 5.25 -7.69 0.23
N PHE A 31 4.06 -7.66 0.84
CA PHE A 31 3.34 -6.41 1.11
C PHE A 31 4.10 -5.50 2.08
N ALA A 32 4.68 -6.06 3.14
CA ALA A 32 5.52 -5.32 4.06
C ALA A 32 6.75 -4.70 3.37
N SER A 33 7.30 -5.38 2.36
CA SER A 33 8.44 -4.86 1.60
C SER A 33 8.03 -3.70 0.70
N PHE A 34 6.85 -3.76 0.08
CA PHE A 34 6.30 -2.63 -0.68
C PHE A 34 6.04 -1.42 0.20
N VAL A 35 5.37 -1.59 1.34
CA VAL A 35 5.11 -0.49 2.28
C VAL A 35 6.42 0.13 2.79
N PHE A 36 7.42 -0.69 3.09
CA PHE A 36 8.74 -0.22 3.47
C PHE A 36 9.39 0.65 2.38
N LYS A 37 9.35 0.20 1.13
CA LYS A 37 9.92 0.92 -0.01
C LYS A 37 9.30 2.31 -0.20
N VAL A 38 8.00 2.46 0.08
CA VAL A 38 7.32 3.76 -0.01
C VAL A 38 7.70 4.70 1.14
N PHE A 39 8.01 4.13 2.32
CA PHE A 39 8.43 4.92 3.47
C PHE A 39 9.87 5.43 3.33
N ASP A 40 10.74 4.69 2.64
CA ASP A 40 12.11 5.07 2.28
C ASP A 40 12.10 6.07 1.09
N GLU A 41 11.53 7.27 1.32
CA GLU A 41 11.37 8.31 0.30
C GLU A 41 12.72 8.84 -0.20
N ASN A 42 13.74 8.89 0.65
CA ASN A 42 15.07 9.32 0.26
C ASN A 42 15.86 8.24 -0.52
N LYS A 43 15.31 7.01 -0.64
CA LYS A 43 15.94 5.81 -1.23
C LYS A 43 17.36 5.60 -0.73
N VAL A 44 17.67 6.07 0.48
CA VAL A 44 18.97 5.86 1.08
C VAL A 44 18.95 4.41 1.51
N TYR A 45 19.41 3.55 0.59
CA TYR A 45 19.77 2.18 0.88
C TYR A 45 20.88 2.21 1.92
N HIS A 46 20.50 2.29 3.19
CA HIS A 46 21.33 1.82 4.25
C HIS A 46 21.47 0.32 4.02
N GLU A 47 22.70 -0.21 4.10
CA GLU A 47 22.98 -1.64 3.89
C GLU A 47 22.16 -2.55 4.84
N ASP A 48 21.57 -1.99 5.89
CA ASP A 48 20.68 -2.67 6.84
C ASP A 48 19.18 -2.64 6.46
N GLY A 49 18.79 -1.90 5.41
CA GLY A 49 17.40 -1.67 5.05
C GLY A 49 16.64 -0.93 6.15
N ALA A 50 17.21 0.13 6.72
CA ALA A 50 16.54 0.99 7.69
C ALA A 50 15.86 2.20 7.02
N ILE A 51 14.65 2.52 7.48
CA ILE A 51 13.99 3.82 7.23
C ILE A 51 14.42 4.79 8.32
N GLU A 52 14.64 6.06 7.99
CA GLU A 52 14.92 7.05 9.02
C GLU A 52 13.68 7.30 9.89
N PHE A 53 13.86 7.50 11.20
CA PHE A 53 12.73 7.70 12.12
C PHE A 53 11.79 8.83 11.68
N HIS A 54 12.33 9.89 11.05
CA HIS A 54 11.54 11.01 10.56
C HIS A 54 10.63 10.62 9.37
N GLU A 55 11.10 9.74 8.47
CA GLU A 55 10.33 9.19 7.36
C GLU A 55 9.19 8.29 7.87
N PHE A 56 9.49 7.43 8.85
CA PHE A 56 8.48 6.59 9.50
C PHE A 56 7.37 7.44 10.15
N ILE A 57 7.74 8.49 10.90
CA ILE A 57 6.78 9.40 11.53
C ILE A 57 5.98 10.17 10.48
N ARG A 58 6.61 10.62 9.38
CA ARG A 58 5.91 11.31 8.29
C ARG A 58 4.86 10.41 7.66
N ALA A 59 5.22 9.17 7.34
CA ALA A 59 4.31 8.23 6.70
C ALA A 59 3.15 7.82 7.62
N LEU A 60 3.42 7.58 8.90
CA LEU A 60 2.36 7.40 9.91
C LEU A 60 1.44 8.62 9.99
N SER A 61 1.99 9.84 9.93
CA SER A 61 1.18 11.06 9.98
C SER A 61 0.26 11.18 8.77
N ILE A 62 0.75 10.91 7.55
CA ILE A 62 -0.06 10.96 6.32
C ILE A 62 -1.15 9.89 6.36
N THR A 63 -0.80 8.65 6.70
CA THR A 63 -1.75 7.54 6.68
C THR A 63 -2.81 7.64 7.79
N SER A 64 -2.48 8.25 8.94
CA SER A 64 -3.43 8.42 10.04
C SER A 64 -4.24 9.73 10.00
N ARG A 65 -3.62 10.85 9.60
CA ARG A 65 -4.19 12.21 9.71
C ARG A 65 -4.22 12.98 8.39
N GLY A 66 -3.62 12.44 7.34
CA GLY A 66 -3.69 13.06 6.02
C GLY A 66 -5.13 13.12 5.53
N ASN A 67 -5.44 14.19 4.80
CA ASN A 67 -6.73 14.29 4.13
C ASN A 67 -6.85 13.20 3.04
N LEU A 68 -8.05 13.01 2.50
CA LEU A 68 -8.30 11.98 1.48
C LEU A 68 -7.34 12.08 0.29
N ASP A 69 -7.01 13.28 -0.18
CA ASP A 69 -6.15 13.47 -1.34
C ASP A 69 -4.70 13.09 -1.05
N GLU A 70 -4.19 13.42 0.14
CA GLU A 70 -2.86 13.00 0.62
C GLU A 70 -2.77 11.48 0.77
N LYS A 71 -3.83 10.84 1.30
CA LYS A 71 -3.91 9.38 1.42
C LYS A 71 -3.96 8.70 0.06
N LEU A 72 -4.71 9.26 -0.90
CA LEU A 72 -4.76 8.76 -2.27
C LEU A 72 -3.43 8.90 -2.99
N HIS A 73 -2.74 10.04 -2.80
CA HIS A 73 -1.41 10.23 -3.36
C HIS A 73 -0.39 9.26 -2.75
N TRP A 74 -0.45 9.04 -1.44
CA TRP A 74 0.38 8.02 -0.80
C TRP A 74 0.06 6.61 -1.31
N ALA A 75 -1.22 6.27 -1.48
CA ALA A 75 -1.63 4.99 -2.07
C ALA A 75 -1.12 4.86 -3.51
N PHE A 76 -1.17 5.92 -4.31
CA PHE A 76 -0.61 5.90 -5.67
C PHE A 76 0.87 5.53 -5.66
N LYS A 77 1.68 6.18 -4.79
CA LYS A 77 3.10 5.84 -4.64
C LYS A 77 3.36 4.39 -4.19
N LEU A 78 2.40 3.76 -3.51
CA LEU A 78 2.51 2.34 -3.16
C LEU A 78 2.32 1.42 -4.35
N TYR A 79 1.50 1.82 -5.32
CA TYR A 79 1.21 1.03 -6.51
C TYR A 79 2.17 1.31 -7.68
N ASP A 80 2.68 2.53 -7.81
CA ASP A 80 3.72 2.91 -8.78
C ASP A 80 5.09 2.39 -8.29
N LEU A 81 5.47 1.20 -8.73
CA LEU A 81 6.60 0.47 -8.16
C LEU A 81 7.93 0.99 -8.65
N ASP A 82 8.01 1.46 -9.89
CA ASP A 82 9.24 2.02 -10.45
C ASP A 82 9.35 3.55 -10.28
N ASN A 83 8.28 4.23 -9.89
CA ASN A 83 8.16 5.68 -9.70
C ASN A 83 8.24 6.46 -11.02
N ASP A 84 7.70 5.91 -12.11
CA ASP A 84 7.62 6.60 -13.39
C ASP A 84 6.41 7.55 -13.50
N GLY A 85 5.51 7.54 -12.51
CA GLY A 85 4.31 8.37 -12.46
C GLY A 85 3.07 7.70 -13.03
N PHE A 86 3.14 6.41 -13.36
CA PHE A 86 2.04 5.60 -13.85
C PHE A 86 1.90 4.32 -13.03
N ILE A 87 0.71 3.72 -13.05
CA ILE A 87 0.50 2.37 -12.50
C ILE A 87 0.11 1.45 -13.64
N THR A 88 0.98 0.51 -13.96
CA THR A 88 0.71 -0.53 -14.95
C THR A 88 -0.07 -1.70 -14.35
N ARG A 89 -0.61 -2.56 -15.23
CA ARG A 89 -1.32 -3.79 -14.81
C ARG A 89 -0.43 -4.71 -13.99
N ASP A 90 0.84 -4.85 -14.37
CA ASP A 90 1.79 -5.75 -13.70
C ASP A 90 2.17 -5.25 -12.31
N GLU A 91 2.33 -3.94 -12.15
CA GLU A 91 2.57 -3.32 -10.84
C GLU A 91 1.36 -3.47 -9.92
N MET A 92 0.16 -3.20 -10.44
CA MET A 92 -1.06 -3.41 -9.68
C MET A 92 -1.23 -4.87 -9.28
N LEU A 93 -0.94 -5.81 -10.19
CA LEU A 93 -0.99 -7.24 -9.90
C LEU A 93 0.02 -7.64 -8.83
N SER A 94 1.20 -7.03 -8.80
CA SER A 94 2.21 -7.27 -7.77
C SER A 94 1.70 -6.87 -6.39
N ILE A 95 1.11 -5.67 -6.26
CA ILE A 95 0.52 -5.21 -4.99
C ILE A 95 -0.68 -6.05 -4.61
N VAL A 96 -1.66 -6.22 -5.51
CA VAL A 96 -2.89 -6.99 -5.22
C VAL A 96 -2.55 -8.44 -4.88
N GLY A 97 -1.64 -9.07 -5.62
CA GLY A 97 -1.16 -10.42 -5.33
C GLY A 97 -0.53 -10.53 -3.95
N SER A 98 0.27 -9.55 -3.54
CA SER A 98 0.85 -9.50 -2.19
C SER A 98 -0.21 -9.36 -1.10
N ILE A 99 -1.28 -8.58 -1.34
CA ILE A 99 -2.41 -8.45 -0.42
C ILE A 99 -3.14 -9.79 -0.29
N TYR A 100 -3.34 -10.51 -1.40
CA TYR A 100 -4.01 -11.82 -1.38
C TYR A 100 -3.20 -12.86 -0.60
N LYS A 101 -1.88 -12.88 -0.78
CA LYS A 101 -0.98 -13.70 0.05
C LYS A 101 -1.09 -13.30 1.52
N MET A 102 -1.08 -12.01 1.82
CA MET A 102 -1.14 -11.47 3.18
C MET A 102 -2.44 -11.82 3.91
N VAL A 103 -3.59 -11.74 3.25
CA VAL A 103 -4.87 -12.08 3.89
C VAL A 103 -5.06 -13.60 3.95
N GLY A 104 -4.49 -14.34 2.99
CA GLY A 104 -4.62 -15.79 2.88
C GLY A 104 -6.08 -16.23 2.83
N SER A 105 -6.42 -17.30 3.56
CA SER A 105 -7.80 -17.79 3.68
C SER A 105 -8.63 -17.07 4.74
N THR A 106 -8.09 -16.05 5.40
CA THR A 106 -8.78 -15.30 6.48
C THR A 106 -9.99 -14.54 5.96
N VAL A 107 -9.92 -14.08 4.71
CA VAL A 107 -10.97 -13.30 4.04
C VAL A 107 -11.60 -14.16 2.94
N LYS A 108 -12.91 -14.38 3.02
CA LYS A 108 -13.66 -14.97 1.91
C LYS A 108 -13.92 -13.88 0.87
N LEU A 109 -13.28 -14.01 -0.28
CA LEU A 109 -13.45 -13.10 -1.40
C LEU A 109 -14.58 -13.58 -2.33
N PRO A 110 -15.36 -12.66 -2.92
CA PRO A 110 -16.43 -13.01 -3.85
C PRO A 110 -15.86 -13.61 -5.14
N GLU A 111 -16.62 -14.44 -5.85
CA GLU A 111 -16.11 -15.20 -7.02
C GLU A 111 -15.59 -14.33 -8.17
N ASP A 112 -16.11 -13.12 -8.32
CA ASP A 112 -15.69 -12.14 -9.31
C ASP A 112 -14.39 -11.42 -8.93
N GLU A 113 -13.93 -11.55 -7.68
CA GLU A 113 -12.68 -10.96 -7.18
C GLU A 113 -11.83 -11.97 -6.40
N ASN A 114 -12.05 -13.27 -6.59
CA ASN A 114 -11.36 -14.30 -5.81
C ASN A 114 -9.92 -14.56 -6.27
N THR A 115 -9.48 -13.94 -7.37
CA THR A 115 -8.08 -13.94 -7.80
C THR A 115 -7.56 -12.51 -7.97
N PRO A 116 -6.26 -12.29 -7.79
CA PRO A 116 -5.64 -10.99 -8.03
C PRO A 116 -5.92 -10.44 -9.44
N GLU A 117 -5.84 -11.30 -10.46
CA GLU A 117 -6.02 -10.91 -11.87
C GLU A 117 -7.43 -10.38 -12.14
N LYS A 118 -8.45 -11.04 -11.59
CA LYS A 118 -9.84 -10.56 -11.73
C LYS A 118 -10.04 -9.20 -11.08
N ARG A 119 -9.46 -9.00 -9.88
CA ARG A 119 -9.54 -7.73 -9.17
C ARG A 119 -8.80 -6.63 -9.94
N VAL A 120 -7.61 -6.91 -10.48
CA VAL A 120 -6.85 -5.98 -11.34
C VAL A 120 -7.64 -5.62 -12.60
N ASP A 121 -8.20 -6.61 -13.30
CA ASP A 121 -9.03 -6.39 -14.49
C ASP A 121 -10.22 -5.47 -14.21
N ARG A 122 -10.89 -5.69 -13.08
CA ARG A 122 -12.03 -4.85 -12.65
C ARG A 122 -11.59 -3.42 -12.35
N ILE A 123 -10.47 -3.24 -11.65
CA ILE A 123 -9.93 -1.92 -11.32
C ILE A 123 -9.58 -1.17 -12.61
N PHE A 124 -8.81 -1.77 -13.52
CA PHE A 124 -8.44 -1.12 -14.78
C PHE A 124 -9.66 -0.77 -15.61
N ARG A 125 -10.64 -1.66 -15.76
CA ARG A 125 -11.90 -1.34 -16.48
C ARG A 125 -12.66 -0.14 -15.90
N MET A 126 -12.51 0.12 -14.60
CA MET A 126 -13.19 1.21 -13.91
C MET A 126 -12.41 2.52 -13.99
N MET A 127 -11.08 2.46 -13.88
CA MET A 127 -10.21 3.63 -13.68
C MET A 127 -9.50 4.09 -14.96
N ASP A 128 -9.09 3.18 -15.84
CA ASP A 128 -8.37 3.48 -17.09
C ASP A 128 -9.36 4.07 -18.11
N LYS A 129 -9.42 5.40 -18.19
CA LYS A 129 -10.45 6.09 -18.99
C LYS A 129 -10.07 6.16 -20.46
N ASN A 130 -8.78 6.31 -20.74
CA ASN A 130 -8.26 6.44 -22.10
C ASN A 130 -7.92 5.07 -22.73
N ASN A 131 -7.94 3.98 -21.95
CA ASN A 131 -7.58 2.61 -22.35
C ASN A 131 -6.14 2.49 -22.86
N ASP A 132 -5.20 3.20 -22.24
CA ASP A 132 -3.78 3.11 -22.56
C ASP A 132 -3.04 2.05 -21.71
N ALA A 133 -3.78 1.30 -20.88
CA ALA A 133 -3.32 0.20 -20.03
C ALA A 133 -2.40 0.62 -18.87
N GLN A 134 -2.41 1.91 -18.52
CA GLN A 134 -1.74 2.48 -17.36
C GLN A 134 -2.69 3.44 -16.65
N LEU A 135 -2.45 3.72 -15.36
CA LEU A 135 -3.24 4.70 -14.62
C LEU A 135 -2.37 5.88 -14.24
N THR A 136 -2.80 7.07 -14.63
CA THR A 136 -2.26 8.32 -14.09
C THR A 136 -2.74 8.56 -12.66
N LEU A 137 -2.06 9.44 -11.92
CA LEU A 137 -2.51 9.87 -10.59
C LEU A 137 -3.96 10.39 -10.60
N GLU A 138 -4.34 11.13 -11.64
CA GLU A 138 -5.68 11.69 -11.76
C GLU A 138 -6.73 10.60 -12.01
N GLU A 139 -6.49 9.66 -12.92
CA GLU A 139 -7.39 8.51 -13.13
C GLU A 139 -7.53 7.64 -11.89
N PHE A 140 -6.42 7.40 -11.19
CA PHE A 140 -6.42 6.67 -9.93
C PHE A 140 -7.26 7.40 -8.86
N LYS A 141 -7.06 8.71 -8.69
CA LYS A 141 -7.82 9.52 -7.72
C LYS A 141 -9.30 9.57 -8.06
N GLU A 142 -9.65 9.81 -9.32
CA GLU A 142 -11.04 9.86 -9.79
C GLU A 142 -11.71 8.50 -9.58
N GLY A 143 -11.06 7.42 -10.02
CA GLY A 143 -11.53 6.06 -9.87
C GLY A 143 -11.73 5.66 -8.41
N ALA A 144 -10.78 5.98 -7.54
CA ALA A 144 -10.87 5.71 -6.11
C ALA A 144 -11.99 6.50 -5.42
N LYS A 145 -12.19 7.77 -5.79
CA LYS A 145 -13.28 8.62 -5.26
C LYS A 145 -14.66 8.16 -5.74
N ALA A 146 -14.73 7.49 -6.89
CA ALA A 146 -15.96 6.93 -7.43
C ALA A 146 -16.36 5.57 -6.79
N ASP A 147 -15.43 4.90 -6.09
CA ASP A 147 -15.70 3.64 -5.36
C ASP A 147 -15.92 3.92 -3.87
N PRO A 148 -17.17 3.82 -3.37
CA PRO A 148 -17.48 4.08 -1.96
C PRO A 148 -16.73 3.16 -0.99
N SER A 149 -16.36 1.95 -1.41
CA SER A 149 -15.62 1.02 -0.56
C SER A 149 -14.19 1.48 -0.33
N ILE A 150 -13.54 2.06 -1.36
CA ILE A 150 -12.20 2.63 -1.26
C ILE A 150 -12.23 3.91 -0.42
N VAL A 151 -13.19 4.80 -0.67
CA VAL A 151 -13.36 6.03 0.13
C VAL A 151 -13.58 5.68 1.59
N HIS A 152 -14.46 4.72 1.90
CA HIS A 152 -14.72 4.30 3.27
C HIS A 152 -13.49 3.69 3.94
N ALA A 153 -12.73 2.84 3.22
CA ALA A 153 -11.49 2.26 3.71
C ALA A 153 -10.43 3.33 4.07
N LEU A 154 -10.32 4.40 3.27
CA LEU A 154 -9.37 5.49 3.50
C LEU A 154 -9.87 6.52 4.53
N SER A 155 -11.19 6.67 4.68
CA SER A 155 -11.83 7.58 5.64
C SER A 155 -12.07 6.95 7.02
N LEU A 156 -11.91 5.63 7.17
CA LEU A 156 -12.25 4.87 8.39
C LEU A 156 -11.61 5.42 9.68
N TYR A 157 -10.49 6.16 9.56
CA TYR A 157 -9.84 6.81 10.70
C TYR A 157 -10.34 8.23 11.03
N GLU A 158 -11.07 8.91 10.15
CA GLU A 158 -11.57 10.27 10.47
C GLU A 158 -12.64 10.22 11.58
N GLY A 159 -13.40 9.12 11.65
CA GLY A 159 -14.47 8.91 12.63
C GLY A 159 -14.03 8.47 14.04
N LEU A 160 -12.74 8.20 14.28
CA LEU A 160 -12.23 7.83 15.61
C LEU A 160 -11.60 9.01 16.37
N SER A 161 -11.75 10.23 15.86
CA SER A 161 -11.20 11.45 16.47
C SER A 161 -12.21 12.29 17.25
N SER A 162 -13.42 11.78 17.53
CA SER A 162 -14.38 12.38 18.48
C SER A 162 -14.41 11.64 19.80
#